data_AF-A0A7I7TAV9-F1
#
_entry.id   AF-A0A7I7TAV9-F1
#
_cell.length_a   1.000
_cell.length_b   1.000
_cell.length_c   1.000
_cell.angle_alpha   90.00
_cell.angle_beta   90.00
_cell.angle_gamma   90.00
#
_symmetry.space_group_name_H-M   'P 1'
#
loop_
_entity.id
_entity.type
_entity.pdbx_description
1 polymer ?
#
loop_
_entity_poly.entity_id
_entity_poly.type
_entity_poly.pdbx_seq_one_letter_code
_entity_poly.pdbx_strand_id
1 'polypeptide(L)'
;MDPVSIVVAALAAGASAGLTDTVAEAIKDAYGRVKELLSEARYSQVDTKAIEAKPDSEVQRAALKEILTDAGAEGDAALLAASSYLLEAIRIHAPSAATAVGVDLDRISTELLNVHDVDAGAGAIGVRASDIEARVVNISGIRAGEQQRPNP
;
A
#
# COMPACT_ATOMS: atom_id res chain seq x y z
N MET A 1 -2.33 -9.49 6.52
CA MET A 1 -3.14 -8.44 7.19
C MET A 1 -4.60 -8.64 6.80
N ASP A 2 -5.56 -8.37 7.68
CA ASP A 2 -6.98 -8.36 7.30
C ASP A 2 -7.30 -7.17 6.38
N PRO A 3 -8.36 -7.25 5.53
CA PRO A 3 -8.70 -6.22 4.56
C PRO A 3 -8.84 -4.82 5.18
N VAL A 4 -9.47 -4.71 6.36
CA VAL A 4 -9.68 -3.42 7.02
C VAL A 4 -8.37 -2.85 7.53
N SER A 5 -7.48 -3.68 8.07
CA SER A 5 -6.13 -3.25 8.44
C SER A 5 -5.33 -2.68 7.26
N ILE A 6 -5.54 -3.18 6.04
CA ILE A 6 -4.92 -2.63 4.82
C ILE A 6 -5.46 -1.22 4.55
N VAL A 7 -6.78 -1.02 4.65
CA VAL A 7 -7.41 0.29 4.47
C VAL A 7 -6.89 1.31 5.50
N VAL A 8 -6.85 0.93 6.78
CA VAL A 8 -6.35 1.78 7.87
C VAL A 8 -4.88 2.12 7.68
N ALA A 9 -4.06 1.14 7.30
CA ALA A 9 -2.64 1.36 7.01
C ALA A 9 -2.44 2.31 5.82
N ALA A 10 -3.23 2.16 4.76
CA ALA A 10 -3.20 3.02 3.60
C ALA A 10 -3.55 4.48 3.95
N LEU A 11 -4.58 4.68 4.77
CA LEU A 11 -4.98 6.02 5.21
C LEU A 11 -3.92 6.68 6.10
N ALA A 12 -3.36 5.94 7.06
CA ALA A 12 -2.29 6.45 7.91
C ALA A 12 -1.04 6.81 7.09
N ALA A 13 -0.57 5.90 6.24
CA ALA A 13 0.61 6.12 5.40
C ALA A 13 0.37 7.24 4.37
N GLY A 14 -0.83 7.33 3.79
CA GLY A 14 -1.21 8.39 2.86
C GLY A 14 -1.28 9.75 3.52
N ALA A 15 -1.82 9.83 4.74
CA ALA A 15 -1.79 11.04 5.56
C ALA A 15 -0.36 11.46 5.89
N SER A 16 0.49 10.51 6.30
CA SER A 16 1.91 10.77 6.58
C SER A 16 2.67 11.25 5.34
N ALA A 17 2.44 10.63 4.18
CA ALA A 17 3.03 11.04 2.91
C ALA A 17 2.57 12.45 2.54
N GLY A 18 1.28 12.74 2.73
CA GLY A 18 0.61 14.03 2.54
C GLY A 18 1.25 15.21 3.29
N LEU A 19 1.99 14.93 4.37
CA LEU A 19 2.69 15.95 5.17
C LEU A 19 4.02 16.41 4.54
N THR A 20 4.46 15.78 3.44
CA THR A 20 5.70 16.15 2.75
C THR A 20 5.43 17.15 1.63
N ASP A 21 6.30 18.15 1.46
CA ASP A 21 6.16 19.17 0.39
C ASP A 21 6.34 18.60 -1.04
N THR A 22 6.75 17.34 -1.16
CA THR A 22 7.10 16.67 -2.43
C THR A 22 6.27 15.42 -2.67
N VAL A 23 4.98 15.47 -2.31
CA VAL A 23 4.04 14.39 -2.65
C VAL A 23 3.90 14.25 -4.17
N ALA A 24 4.20 13.06 -4.68
CA ALA A 24 3.91 12.68 -6.05
C ALA A 24 2.39 12.73 -6.32
N GLU A 25 1.99 13.24 -7.48
CA GLU A 25 0.58 13.30 -7.89
C GLU A 25 -0.11 11.93 -7.82
N ALA A 26 0.61 10.85 -8.12
CA ALA A 26 0.10 9.48 -7.99
C ALA A 26 -0.37 9.13 -6.56
N ILE A 27 0.29 9.66 -5.51
CA ILE A 27 -0.16 9.47 -4.12
C ILE A 27 -1.41 10.31 -3.85
N LYS A 28 -1.48 11.55 -4.36
CA LYS A 28 -2.67 12.42 -4.18
C LYS A 28 -3.90 11.81 -4.83
N ASP A 29 -3.77 11.34 -6.06
CA ASP A 29 -4.84 10.71 -6.82
C ASP A 29 -5.32 9.43 -6.12
N ALA A 30 -4.38 8.59 -5.68
CA ALA A 30 -4.70 7.36 -4.95
C ALA A 30 -5.40 7.64 -3.61
N TYR A 31 -4.92 8.64 -2.85
CA TYR A 31 -5.50 9.03 -1.57
C TYR A 31 -6.89 9.65 -1.75
N GLY A 32 -7.05 10.51 -2.77
CA GLY A 32 -8.33 11.07 -3.18
C GLY A 32 -9.35 9.97 -3.50
N ARG A 33 -8.95 8.95 -4.26
CA ARG A 33 -9.82 7.82 -4.61
C ARG A 33 -10.30 7.04 -3.38
N VAL A 34 -9.43 6.80 -2.40
CA VAL A 34 -9.83 6.15 -1.13
C VAL A 34 -10.84 7.04 -0.38
N LYS A 35 -10.60 8.35 -0.30
CA LYS A 35 -11.52 9.29 0.37
C LYS A 35 -12.87 9.42 -0.31
N GLU A 36 -12.90 9.37 -1.64
CA GLU A 36 -14.15 9.36 -2.40
C GLU A 36 -14.99 8.12 -2.05
N LEU A 37 -14.38 6.94 -2.00
CA LEU A 37 -15.07 5.71 -1.60
C LEU A 37 -15.59 5.81 -0.16
N LEU A 38 -14.79 6.36 0.76
CA LEU A 38 -15.21 6.57 2.16
C LEU A 38 -16.24 7.70 2.33
N SER A 39 -16.52 8.48 1.29
CA SER A 39 -17.60 9.49 1.31
C SER A 39 -18.98 8.90 1.00
N GLU A 40 -19.04 7.64 0.58
CA GLU A 40 -20.30 6.95 0.30
C GLU A 40 -21.16 6.79 1.56
N ALA A 41 -22.48 6.74 1.40
CA ALA A 41 -23.44 6.75 2.51
C ALA A 41 -23.21 5.64 3.55
N ARG A 42 -22.71 4.48 3.13
CA ARG A 42 -22.36 3.34 4.01
C ARG A 42 -21.20 3.64 4.97
N TYR A 43 -20.36 4.61 4.64
CA TYR A 43 -19.22 5.06 5.45
C TYR A 43 -19.47 6.40 6.13
N SER A 44 -20.72 6.84 6.25
CA SER A 44 -21.08 8.12 6.85
C SER A 44 -20.57 8.34 8.28
N GLN A 45 -20.21 7.28 9.00
CA GLN A 45 -19.61 7.34 10.34
C GLN A 45 -18.07 7.31 10.33
N VAL A 46 -17.45 7.07 9.19
CA VAL A 46 -15.99 7.03 9.02
C VAL A 46 -15.47 8.46 8.95
N ASP A 47 -14.69 8.87 9.95
CA ASP A 47 -13.96 10.14 9.93
C ASP A 47 -12.45 9.91 9.76
N THR A 48 -11.91 10.33 8.61
CA THR A 48 -10.47 10.22 8.34
C THR A 48 -9.66 11.36 8.96
N LYS A 49 -10.29 12.43 9.48
CA LYS A 49 -9.55 13.60 10.02
C LYS A 49 -8.70 13.24 11.22
N ALA A 50 -9.17 12.33 12.06
CA ALA A 50 -8.47 11.95 13.28
C ALA A 50 -7.17 11.20 12.96
N ILE A 51 -7.19 10.32 11.93
CA ILE A 51 -5.98 9.65 11.45
C ILE A 51 -5.11 10.59 10.61
N GLU A 52 -5.69 11.50 9.84
CA GLU A 52 -4.94 12.53 9.09
C GLU A 52 -4.14 13.45 10.02
N ALA A 53 -4.71 13.83 11.17
CA ALA A 53 -4.05 14.67 12.15
C ALA A 53 -2.97 13.95 12.96
N LYS A 54 -3.13 12.64 13.18
CA LYS A 54 -2.20 11.81 13.98
C LYS A 54 -2.03 10.43 13.34
N PRO A 55 -1.32 10.33 12.21
CA PRO A 55 -1.23 9.10 11.42
C PRO A 55 -0.51 7.97 12.18
N ASP A 56 0.38 8.30 13.12
CA ASP A 56 1.13 7.34 13.93
C ASP A 56 0.36 6.87 15.19
N SER A 57 -0.85 7.40 15.43
CA SER A 57 -1.60 7.07 16.65
C SER A 57 -2.29 5.72 16.55
N GLU A 58 -1.79 4.73 17.30
CA GLU A 58 -2.42 3.41 17.41
C GLU A 58 -3.88 3.48 17.85
N VAL A 59 -4.21 4.38 18.77
CA VAL A 59 -5.59 4.59 19.26
C VAL A 59 -6.51 5.02 18.12
N GLN A 60 -6.08 5.97 17.28
CA GLN A 60 -6.89 6.45 16.15
C GLN A 60 -7.03 5.37 15.07
N ARG A 61 -5.96 4.59 14.82
CA ARG A 61 -5.97 3.48 13.88
C ARG A 61 -6.91 2.35 14.33
N ALA A 62 -6.89 2.01 15.62
CA ALA A 62 -7.77 1.00 16.19
C ALA A 62 -9.25 1.43 16.12
N ALA A 63 -9.54 2.69 16.49
CA ALA A 63 -10.90 3.23 16.39
C ALA A 63 -11.40 3.25 14.93
N LEU A 64 -10.56 3.68 13.99
CA LEU A 64 -10.92 3.67 12.57
C LEU A 64 -11.15 2.25 12.03
N LYS A 65 -10.35 1.28 12.49
CA LYS A 65 -10.53 -0.14 12.13
C LYS A 65 -11.91 -0.64 12.58
N GLU A 66 -12.27 -0.39 13.84
CA GLU A 66 -13.58 -0.80 14.39
C GLU A 66 -14.74 -0.21 13.57
N ILE A 67 -14.71 1.10 13.30
CA ILE A 67 -15.75 1.78 12.52
C ILE A 67 -15.85 1.20 11.10
N LEU A 68 -14.72 0.95 10.44
CA LEU A 68 -14.71 0.38 9.09
C LEU A 68 -15.21 -1.06 9.07
N THR A 69 -14.88 -1.87 10.08
CA THR A 69 -15.41 -3.22 10.24
C THR A 69 -16.93 -3.18 10.43
N ASP A 70 -17.45 -2.33 11.30
CA ASP A 70 -18.89 -2.17 11.54
C ASP A 70 -19.64 -1.67 10.30
N ALA A 71 -18.98 -0.84 9.47
CA ALA A 71 -19.51 -0.39 8.18
C ALA A 71 -19.41 -1.44 7.06
N GLY A 72 -18.87 -2.64 7.33
CA GLY A 72 -18.75 -3.73 6.37
C GLY A 72 -17.65 -3.54 5.32
N ALA A 73 -16.60 -2.76 5.62
CA ALA A 73 -15.47 -2.55 4.72
C ALA A 73 -14.71 -3.84 4.37
N GLU A 74 -14.84 -4.90 5.17
CA GLU A 74 -14.23 -6.22 4.90
C GLU A 74 -14.66 -6.81 3.55
N GLY A 75 -15.90 -6.55 3.11
CA GLY A 75 -16.44 -7.05 1.85
C GLY A 75 -16.26 -6.10 0.66
N ASP A 76 -15.65 -4.93 0.86
CA ASP A 76 -15.51 -3.93 -0.19
C ASP A 76 -14.20 -4.11 -0.98
N ALA A 77 -14.32 -4.87 -2.08
CA ALA A 77 -13.22 -5.09 -3.00
C ALA A 77 -12.71 -3.79 -3.65
N ALA A 78 -13.56 -2.78 -3.87
CA ALA A 78 -13.16 -1.53 -4.50
C ALA A 78 -12.33 -0.67 -3.53
N LEU A 79 -12.75 -0.60 -2.26
CA LEU A 79 -12.00 0.07 -1.20
C LEU A 79 -10.66 -0.62 -0.95
N LEU A 80 -10.65 -1.95 -0.84
CA LEU A 80 -9.42 -2.71 -0.67
C LEU A 80 -8.45 -2.50 -1.84
N ALA A 81 -8.93 -2.52 -3.08
CA ALA A 81 -8.11 -2.29 -4.25
C ALA A 81 -7.53 -0.87 -4.28
N ALA A 82 -8.34 0.15 -3.97
CA ALA A 82 -7.89 1.54 -3.90
C ALA A 82 -6.85 1.75 -2.80
N SER A 83 -7.06 1.16 -1.61
CA SER A 83 -6.10 1.23 -0.50
C SER A 83 -4.79 0.50 -0.82
N SER A 84 -4.86 -0.65 -1.49
CA SER A 84 -3.66 -1.38 -1.92
C SER A 84 -2.87 -0.58 -2.96
N TYR A 85 -3.56 0.06 -3.91
CA TYR A 85 -2.93 0.94 -4.90
C TYR A 85 -2.25 2.16 -4.25
N LEU A 86 -2.88 2.76 -3.24
CA LEU A 86 -2.28 3.85 -2.47
C LEU A 86 -1.00 3.40 -1.75
N LEU A 87 -1.01 2.25 -1.08
CA LEU A 87 0.19 1.72 -0.43
C LEU A 87 1.33 1.46 -1.43
N GLU A 88 0.99 0.97 -2.62
CA GLU A 88 1.96 0.76 -3.69
C GLU A 88 2.54 2.08 -4.20
N ALA A 89 1.71 3.10 -4.42
CA ALA A 89 2.17 4.44 -4.80
C ALA A 89 3.09 5.05 -3.73
N ILE A 90 2.77 4.87 -2.44
CA ILE A 90 3.61 5.29 -1.32
C ILE A 90 4.93 4.52 -1.31
N ARG A 91 4.90 3.20 -1.52
CA ARG A 91 6.13 2.39 -1.58
C ARG A 91 7.09 2.87 -2.68
N ILE A 92 6.56 3.25 -3.84
CA ILE A 92 7.36 3.72 -4.98
C ILE A 92 7.89 5.15 -4.76
N HIS A 93 7.04 6.06 -4.28
CA HIS A 93 7.33 7.50 -4.31
C HIS A 93 7.70 8.10 -2.96
N ALA A 94 7.28 7.49 -1.85
CA ALA A 94 7.49 8.01 -0.49
C ALA A 94 7.58 6.87 0.56
N PRO A 95 8.52 5.91 0.42
CA PRO A 95 8.58 4.74 1.30
C PRO A 95 8.77 5.09 2.79
N SER A 96 9.45 6.21 3.09
CA SER A 96 9.64 6.71 4.45
C SER A 96 8.33 7.11 5.15
N ALA A 97 7.28 7.46 4.40
CA ALA A 97 5.98 7.81 4.96
C ALA A 97 5.24 6.60 5.55
N ALA A 98 5.40 5.42 4.93
CA ALA A 98 4.86 4.18 5.47
C ALA A 98 5.63 3.74 6.72
N THR A 99 6.96 3.87 6.72
CA THR A 99 7.79 3.58 7.90
C THR A 99 7.46 4.50 9.08
N ALA A 100 7.17 5.78 8.84
CA ALA A 100 6.84 6.75 9.89
C ALA A 100 5.60 6.33 10.71
N VAL A 101 4.61 5.72 10.06
CA VAL A 101 3.38 5.23 10.71
C VAL A 101 3.48 3.80 11.24
N GLY A 102 4.69 3.23 11.23
CA GLY A 102 4.94 1.84 11.61
C GLY A 102 4.26 0.84 10.67
N VAL A 103 3.99 1.23 9.42
CA VAL A 103 3.49 0.32 8.38
C VAL A 103 4.70 -0.26 7.66
N ASP A 104 5.04 -1.48 8.04
CA ASP A 104 6.05 -2.29 7.38
C ASP A 104 5.45 -2.89 6.09
N LEU A 105 5.69 -2.23 4.96
CA LEU A 105 5.26 -2.69 3.64
C LEU A 105 6.13 -3.82 3.08
N ASP A 106 7.27 -4.12 3.72
CA ASP A 106 8.14 -5.23 3.37
C ASP A 106 7.63 -6.54 4.02
N ARG A 107 6.87 -6.45 5.11
CA ARG A 107 6.31 -7.61 5.83
C ARG A 107 4.97 -8.08 5.27
N ILE A 108 4.99 -8.59 4.03
CA ILE A 108 3.88 -9.35 3.44
C ILE A 108 3.98 -10.81 3.90
N SER A 109 3.34 -11.16 5.02
CA SER A 109 3.19 -12.57 5.43
C SER A 109 2.08 -13.24 4.62
N THR A 110 2.44 -14.18 3.75
CA THR A 110 1.53 -14.91 2.86
C THR A 110 1.90 -16.40 2.82
N GLU A 111 0.93 -17.29 2.61
CA GLU A 111 1.24 -18.72 2.46
C GLU A 111 2.04 -19.02 1.19
N LEU A 112 1.84 -18.23 0.13
CA LEU A 112 2.51 -18.38 -1.16
C LEU A 112 2.81 -17.02 -1.78
N LEU A 113 4.08 -16.77 -2.08
CA LEU A 113 4.54 -15.62 -2.85
C LEU A 113 4.90 -16.06 -4.28
N ASN A 114 4.21 -15.51 -5.29
CA ASN A 114 4.48 -15.77 -6.71
C ASN A 114 4.92 -14.47 -7.41
N VAL A 115 6.14 -14.48 -7.96
CA VAL A 115 6.68 -13.42 -8.79
C VAL A 115 6.95 -14.00 -10.19
N HIS A 116 6.37 -13.39 -11.22
CA HIS A 116 6.47 -13.85 -12.60
C HIS A 116 6.68 -12.69 -13.56
N ASP A 117 7.47 -12.94 -14.61
CA ASP A 117 7.66 -12.05 -15.76
C ASP A 117 8.07 -10.61 -15.40
N VAL A 118 9.13 -10.47 -14.61
CA VAL A 118 9.65 -9.14 -14.21
C VAL A 118 10.70 -8.66 -15.21
N ASP A 119 10.42 -7.54 -15.88
CA ASP A 119 11.36 -6.81 -16.73
C ASP A 119 11.93 -5.58 -16.00
N ALA A 120 13.20 -5.65 -15.62
CA ALA A 120 13.95 -4.52 -15.07
C ALA A 120 14.93 -3.97 -16.11
N GLY A 121 14.78 -2.66 -16.39
CA GLY A 121 15.64 -1.92 -17.32
C GLY A 121 17.09 -1.77 -16.86
N ALA A 122 17.91 -1.13 -17.69
CA ALA A 122 19.33 -0.94 -17.42
C ALA A 122 19.59 -0.23 -16.08
N GLY A 123 20.37 -0.87 -15.20
CA GLY A 123 20.70 -0.35 -13.87
C GLY A 123 19.61 -0.57 -12.79
N ALA A 124 18.47 -1.17 -13.15
CA ALA A 124 17.42 -1.50 -12.18
C ALA A 124 17.60 -2.90 -11.58
N ILE A 125 17.07 -3.09 -10.38
CA ILE A 125 17.04 -4.39 -9.72
C ILE A 125 15.74 -5.09 -10.12
N GLY A 126 15.85 -6.29 -10.72
CA GLY A 126 14.72 -7.14 -11.13
C GLY A 126 13.77 -7.46 -9.97
N VAL A 127 14.29 -8.15 -8.95
CA VAL A 127 13.53 -8.45 -7.74
C VAL A 127 14.46 -8.19 -6.56
N ARG A 128 14.02 -7.36 -5.63
CA ARG A 128 14.63 -7.19 -4.32
C ARG A 128 13.59 -7.53 -3.28
N ALA A 129 13.90 -8.51 -2.45
CA ALA A 129 13.06 -8.86 -1.32
C ALA A 129 13.96 -8.96 -0.08
N SER A 130 13.48 -8.38 1.02
CA SER A 130 14.07 -8.46 2.35
C SER A 130 12.99 -9.01 3.28
N ASP A 131 13.39 -9.72 4.33
CA ASP A 131 12.49 -10.13 5.43
C ASP A 131 11.22 -10.89 4.99
N ILE A 132 11.35 -11.83 4.03
CA ILE A 132 10.22 -12.63 3.51
C ILE A 132 9.74 -13.66 4.56
N GLU A 133 8.49 -13.52 5.00
CA GLU A 133 7.76 -14.54 5.76
C GLU A 133 6.73 -15.26 4.86
N ALA A 134 7.21 -16.19 4.01
CA ALA A 134 6.36 -17.01 3.14
C ALA A 134 6.68 -18.50 3.26
N ARG A 135 5.65 -19.36 3.21
CA ARG A 135 5.85 -20.82 3.26
C ARG A 135 6.41 -21.37 1.95
N VAL A 136 5.99 -20.80 0.82
CA VAL A 136 6.50 -21.14 -0.51
C VAL A 136 6.75 -19.84 -1.29
N VAL A 137 7.86 -19.80 -2.00
CA VAL A 137 8.26 -18.68 -2.87
C VAL A 137 8.55 -19.22 -4.26
N ASN A 138 7.81 -18.76 -5.27
CA ASN A 138 8.11 -19.04 -6.68
C ASN A 138 8.49 -17.75 -7.39
N ILE A 139 9.66 -17.75 -8.03
CA ILE A 139 10.15 -16.62 -8.82
C ILE A 139 10.55 -17.16 -10.19
N SER A 140 9.96 -16.62 -11.26
CA SER A 140 10.20 -17.08 -12.63
C SER A 140 10.14 -15.93 -13.64
N GLY A 141 10.81 -16.08 -14.78
CA GLY A 141 10.74 -15.10 -15.88
C GLY A 141 11.42 -13.75 -15.59
N ILE A 142 12.44 -13.69 -14.74
CA ILE A 142 13.11 -12.42 -14.39
C ILE A 142 14.12 -12.04 -15.48
N ARG A 143 13.94 -10.87 -16.07
CA ARG A 143 14.83 -10.24 -17.06
C ARG A 143 15.36 -8.94 -16.47
N ALA A 144 16.65 -8.88 -16.18
CA ALA A 144 17.29 -7.68 -15.63
C ALA A 144 18.58 -7.36 -16.41
N GLY A 145 18.75 -6.09 -16.80
CA GLY A 145 19.88 -5.61 -17.59
C GLY A 145 19.59 -5.53 -19.10
N GLU A 146 20.51 -4.91 -19.88
CA GLU A 146 20.39 -4.88 -21.34
C GLU A 146 20.44 -6.30 -21.91
N GLN A 147 19.40 -6.71 -22.65
CA GLN A 147 19.53 -7.85 -23.54
C GLN A 147 20.58 -7.53 -24.60
N GLN A 148 21.77 -8.12 -24.46
CA GLN A 148 22.78 -8.12 -25.52
C GLN A 148 22.11 -8.67 -26.78
N ARG A 149 21.82 -7.79 -27.75
CA ARG A 149 21.35 -8.23 -29.07
C ARG A 149 22.43 -9.13 -29.66
N PRO A 150 22.10 -10.29 -30.24
CA PRO A 150 23.07 -11.06 -31.00
C PRO A 150 23.56 -10.16 -32.15
N ASN A 151 24.87 -9.91 -32.21
CA ASN A 151 25.46 -9.17 -33.31
C ASN A 151 25.26 -9.99 -34.61
N PRO A 152 24.85 -9.37 -35.74
CA PRO A 152 24.62 -10.08 -37.00
C PRO A 152 25.89 -10.73 -37.58
#